data_AF-A0A8H6YWI2-F1
#
_entry.id   AF-A0A8H6YWI2-F1
#
_cell.length_a   1.000
_cell.length_b   1.000
_cell.length_c   1.000
_cell.angle_alpha   90.00
_cell.angle_beta   90.00
_cell.angle_gamma   90.00
#
_symmetry.space_group_name_H-M   'P 1'
#
loop_
_entity.id
_entity.type
_entity.pdbx_description
1 polymer ?
#
loop_
_entity_poly.entity_id
_entity_poly.type
_entity_poly.pdbx_seq_one_letter_code
_entity_poly.pdbx_strand_id
1 'polypeptide(L)'
;MQLPEYLKIIFKVPKFHLPPHVKKCHGPFSFNYTKGVGRMDGEGVECNWSWLNGAAKSISVMGPGTREDTINDVCGFSSWKKTVDLGNLLLWKMVLAMPQDVIHSRGFHAFTEGLREGHEEELVKWERMVRAWETDDEHEKDLENPYEYVDVEGAANI
;
A
#
# COMPACT_ATOMS: atom_id res chain seq x y z
N MET A 1 -17.13 -18.88 4.00
CA MET A 1 -15.89 -18.61 4.77
C MET A 1 -16.30 -17.88 6.03
N GLN A 2 -16.14 -18.48 7.21
CA GLN A 2 -16.34 -17.78 8.47
C GLN A 2 -14.98 -17.26 8.92
N LEU A 3 -14.91 -15.96 9.20
CA LEU A 3 -13.68 -15.35 9.72
C LEU A 3 -13.72 -15.38 11.25
N PRO A 4 -12.58 -15.59 11.93
CA PRO A 4 -12.54 -15.58 13.38
C PRO A 4 -12.95 -14.20 13.94
N GLU A 5 -13.65 -14.17 15.07
CA GLU A 5 -14.08 -12.91 15.71
C GLU A 5 -12.91 -11.99 16.11
N TYR A 6 -11.74 -12.58 16.39
CA TYR A 6 -10.53 -11.80 16.69
C TYR A 6 -9.87 -11.18 15.46
N LEU A 7 -10.30 -11.54 14.25
CA LEU A 7 -9.69 -11.04 13.03
C LEU A 7 -10.24 -9.66 12.70
N LYS A 8 -9.40 -8.65 12.84
CA LYS A 8 -9.69 -7.31 12.39
C LYS A 8 -9.35 -7.15 10.91
N ILE A 9 -10.31 -6.68 10.12
CA ILE A 9 -10.16 -6.43 8.68
C ILE A 9 -10.11 -4.93 8.46
N ILE A 10 -9.05 -4.46 7.80
CA ILE A 10 -8.88 -3.05 7.46
C ILE A 10 -8.90 -2.94 5.93
N PHE A 11 -9.85 -2.16 5.40
CA PHE A 11 -9.98 -1.95 3.97
C PHE A 11 -9.05 -0.82 3.49
N LYS A 12 -8.39 -1.05 2.36
CA LYS A 12 -7.48 -0.09 1.72
C LYS A 12 -7.71 -0.09 0.21
N VAL A 13 -7.33 0.99 -0.44
CA VAL A 13 -7.45 1.14 -1.90
C VAL A 13 -6.06 1.00 -2.52
N PRO A 14 -5.89 0.18 -3.59
CA PRO A 14 -4.63 0.09 -4.32
C PRO A 14 -4.10 1.46 -4.73
N LYS A 15 -2.78 1.62 -4.67
CA LYS A 15 -2.15 2.94 -4.75
C LYS A 15 -2.45 3.66 -6.06
N PHE A 16 -2.61 2.94 -7.17
CA PHE A 16 -2.95 3.57 -8.44
C PHE A 16 -4.40 4.08 -8.47
N HIS A 17 -5.29 3.42 -7.74
CA HIS A 17 -6.72 3.75 -7.68
C HIS A 17 -7.06 4.78 -6.62
N LEU A 18 -6.17 5.07 -5.67
CA LEU A 18 -6.46 6.03 -4.59
C LEU A 18 -6.50 7.51 -5.04
N PRO A 19 -5.57 8.01 -5.89
CA PRO A 19 -5.55 9.43 -6.28
C PRO A 19 -6.86 9.96 -6.92
N PRO A 20 -7.57 9.19 -7.76
CA PRO A 20 -8.87 9.60 -8.30
C PRO A 20 -10.00 9.78 -7.27
N HIS A 21 -9.82 9.31 -6.03
CA HIS A 21 -10.83 9.50 -4.98
C HIS A 21 -10.81 10.93 -4.41
N VAL A 22 -11.91 11.31 -3.77
CA VAL A 22 -12.01 12.56 -2.99
C VAL A 22 -10.95 12.61 -1.87
N LYS A 23 -10.44 13.80 -1.54
CA LYS A 23 -9.32 14.00 -0.57
C LYS A 23 -9.51 13.27 0.76
N LYS A 24 -10.73 13.28 1.31
CA LYS A 24 -11.08 12.56 2.56
C LYS A 24 -10.80 11.05 2.53
N CYS A 25 -10.66 10.44 1.35
CA CYS A 25 -10.32 9.02 1.22
C CYS A 25 -8.81 8.76 1.29
N HIS A 26 -7.97 9.76 0.97
CA HIS A 26 -6.53 9.55 0.76
C HIS A 26 -5.83 9.09 2.04
N GLY A 27 -6.13 9.71 3.18
CA GLY A 27 -5.61 9.29 4.48
C GLY A 27 -6.08 7.87 4.87
N PRO A 28 -7.38 7.68 5.14
CA PRO A 28 -7.91 6.44 5.70
C PRO A 28 -7.71 5.21 4.83
N PHE A 29 -7.64 5.35 3.50
CA PHE A 29 -7.52 4.21 2.58
C PHE A 29 -6.10 4.00 2.03
N SER A 30 -5.12 4.81 2.43
CA SER A 30 -3.73 4.68 2.00
C SER A 30 -2.99 3.57 2.75
N PHE A 31 -2.34 2.68 2.00
CA PHE A 31 -1.39 1.71 2.56
C PHE A 31 -0.19 2.37 3.25
N ASN A 32 0.24 3.56 2.82
CA ASN A 32 1.40 4.24 3.41
C ASN A 32 1.12 4.78 4.82
N TYR A 33 -0.14 5.04 5.15
CA TYR A 33 -0.57 5.61 6.43
C TYR A 33 -1.23 4.56 7.32
N THR A 34 -1.00 3.27 7.02
CA THR A 34 -1.57 2.14 7.75
C THR A 34 -0.47 1.43 8.50
N LYS A 35 -0.60 1.40 9.82
CA LYS A 35 0.34 0.69 10.70
C LYS A 35 0.44 -0.79 10.34
N GLY A 36 1.67 -1.32 10.36
CA GLY A 36 1.95 -2.73 10.07
C GLY A 36 1.94 -3.10 8.60
N VAL A 37 1.59 -2.18 7.70
CA VAL A 37 1.67 -2.39 6.26
C VAL A 37 3.09 -2.09 5.78
N GLY A 38 3.74 -3.07 5.16
CA GLY A 38 5.03 -2.88 4.50
C GLY A 38 4.91 -2.07 3.20
N ARG A 39 6.04 -1.83 2.53
CA ARG A 39 6.04 -1.16 1.21
C ARG A 39 5.37 -2.04 0.16
N MET A 40 4.12 -1.74 -0.17
CA MET A 40 3.32 -2.40 -1.20
C MET A 40 2.45 -1.41 -1.98
N ASP A 41 2.00 -1.80 -3.17
CA ASP A 41 1.09 -1.02 -4.02
C ASP A 41 -0.35 -1.53 -4.00
N GLY A 42 -0.56 -2.82 -3.70
CA GLY A 42 -1.89 -3.45 -3.72
C GLY A 42 -2.31 -3.93 -5.11
N GLU A 43 -1.46 -3.81 -6.13
CA GLU A 43 -1.76 -4.09 -7.55
C GLU A 43 -1.51 -5.55 -7.94
N GLY A 44 -1.38 -6.44 -6.94
CA GLY A 44 -1.01 -7.84 -7.16
C GLY A 44 -2.05 -8.62 -7.97
N VAL A 45 -3.30 -8.15 -8.01
CA VAL A 45 -4.37 -8.73 -8.83
C VAL A 45 -4.23 -8.31 -10.31
N GLU A 46 -3.84 -7.07 -10.58
CA GLU A 46 -3.56 -6.57 -11.93
C GLU A 46 -2.23 -7.08 -12.50
N CYS A 47 -1.25 -7.46 -11.67
CA CYS A 47 0.06 -7.95 -12.13
C CYS A 47 -0.03 -9.16 -13.07
N ASN A 48 -1.09 -9.97 -12.94
CA ASN A 48 -1.32 -11.13 -13.82
C ASN A 48 -1.50 -10.71 -15.30
N TRP A 49 -1.95 -9.48 -15.57
CA TRP A 49 -2.23 -9.02 -16.92
C TRP A 49 -0.98 -9.04 -17.79
N SER A 50 0.20 -8.79 -17.19
CA SER A 50 1.47 -8.92 -17.90
C SER A 50 1.73 -10.33 -18.45
N TRP A 51 1.30 -11.37 -17.72
CA TRP A 51 1.39 -12.76 -18.16
C TRP A 51 0.33 -13.09 -19.22
N LEU A 52 -0.90 -12.62 -19.03
CA LEU A 52 -1.98 -12.77 -20.02
C LEU A 52 -1.64 -12.12 -21.35
N ASN A 53 -0.94 -10.97 -21.35
CA ASN A 53 -0.46 -10.33 -22.57
C ASN A 53 0.44 -11.25 -23.42
N GLY A 54 1.24 -12.12 -22.77
CA GLY A 54 2.05 -13.12 -23.46
C GLY A 54 1.21 -14.19 -24.18
N ALA A 55 0.08 -14.57 -23.59
CA ALA A 55 -0.85 -15.55 -24.16
C ALA A 55 -1.90 -14.93 -25.11
N ALA A 56 -2.06 -13.60 -25.12
CA ALA A 56 -3.13 -12.92 -25.84
C ALA A 56 -3.19 -13.28 -27.34
N LYS A 57 -2.02 -13.43 -27.99
CA LYS A 57 -1.94 -13.77 -29.43
C LYS A 57 -2.37 -15.20 -29.74
N SER A 58 -2.08 -16.17 -28.87
CA SER A 58 -2.50 -17.56 -29.08
C SER A 58 -3.99 -17.72 -28.79
N ILE A 59 -4.50 -16.98 -27.79
CA ILE A 59 -5.90 -17.04 -27.36
C ILE A 59 -6.84 -16.34 -28.36
N SER A 60 -6.38 -15.34 -29.10
CA SER A 60 -7.23 -14.55 -30.01
C SER A 60 -7.83 -15.36 -31.17
N VAL A 61 -7.22 -16.48 -31.56
CA VAL A 61 -7.68 -17.36 -32.64
C VAL A 61 -8.44 -18.59 -32.14
N MET A 62 -8.56 -18.77 -30.83
CA MET A 62 -9.25 -19.90 -30.22
C MET A 62 -10.77 -19.74 -30.27
N GLY A 63 -11.49 -20.86 -30.30
CA GLY A 63 -12.94 -20.88 -30.13
C GLY A 63 -13.34 -20.45 -28.72
N PRO A 64 -14.60 -20.01 -28.49
CA PRO A 64 -15.01 -19.43 -27.21
C PRO A 64 -14.73 -20.30 -25.98
N GLY A 65 -15.03 -21.61 -26.05
CA GLY A 65 -14.80 -22.54 -24.94
C GLY A 65 -13.32 -22.79 -24.68
N THR A 66 -12.56 -23.14 -25.71
CA THR A 66 -11.12 -23.41 -25.55
C THR A 66 -10.33 -22.16 -25.13
N ARG A 67 -10.79 -20.98 -25.53
CA ARG A 67 -10.27 -19.70 -25.03
C ARG A 67 -10.48 -19.54 -23.52
N GLU A 68 -11.70 -19.80 -23.04
CA GLU A 68 -12.02 -19.67 -21.62
C GLU A 68 -11.20 -20.65 -20.78
N ASP A 69 -11.15 -21.92 -21.20
CA ASP A 69 -10.33 -22.95 -20.54
C ASP A 69 -8.85 -22.53 -20.48
N THR A 70 -8.30 -22.02 -21.59
CA THR A 70 -6.90 -21.58 -21.65
C THR A 70 -6.64 -20.39 -20.73
N ILE A 71 -7.55 -19.41 -20.66
CA ILE A 71 -7.41 -18.25 -19.76
C ILE A 71 -7.44 -18.73 -18.30
N ASN A 72 -8.36 -19.64 -17.96
CA ASN A 72 -8.46 -20.21 -16.63
C ASN A 72 -7.17 -20.96 -16.24
N ASP A 73 -6.59 -21.74 -17.15
CA ASP A 73 -5.33 -22.45 -16.93
C ASP A 73 -4.15 -21.49 -16.69
N VAL A 74 -4.03 -20.42 -17.48
CA VAL A 74 -2.98 -19.41 -17.29
C VAL A 74 -3.13 -18.68 -15.95
N CYS A 75 -4.34 -18.26 -15.61
CA CYS A 75 -4.63 -17.62 -14.32
C CYS A 75 -4.41 -18.57 -13.13
N GLY A 76 -4.81 -19.83 -13.27
CA GLY A 76 -4.61 -20.88 -12.28
C GLY A 76 -3.12 -21.16 -12.05
N PHE A 77 -2.33 -21.27 -13.12
CA PHE A 77 -0.88 -21.43 -13.03
C PHE A 77 -0.21 -20.24 -12.35
N SER A 78 -0.60 -19.01 -12.69
CA SER A 78 -0.09 -17.79 -12.04
C SER A 78 -0.39 -17.78 -10.53
N SER A 79 -1.62 -18.16 -10.15
CA SER A 79 -2.04 -18.26 -8.74
C SER A 79 -1.28 -19.34 -7.97
N TRP A 80 -1.07 -20.50 -8.59
CA TRP A 80 -0.24 -21.57 -8.04
C TRP A 80 1.20 -21.10 -7.86
N LYS A 81 1.79 -20.48 -8.89
CA LYS A 81 3.18 -20.00 -8.86
C LYS A 81 3.41 -18.97 -7.76
N LYS A 82 2.48 -18.01 -7.62
CA LYS A 82 2.47 -17.04 -6.52
C LYS A 82 2.45 -17.72 -5.15
N THR A 83 1.67 -18.78 -4.99
CA THR A 83 1.55 -19.49 -3.71
C THR A 83 2.82 -20.24 -3.36
N VAL A 84 3.39 -21.01 -4.31
CA VAL A 84 4.59 -21.81 -4.06
C VAL A 84 5.85 -20.95 -3.92
N ASP A 85 5.90 -19.79 -4.58
CA ASP A 85 7.06 -18.88 -4.51
C ASP A 85 6.96 -17.87 -3.35
N LEU A 86 5.83 -17.81 -2.64
CA LEU A 86 5.60 -16.80 -1.60
C LEU A 86 6.73 -16.80 -0.56
N GLY A 87 7.17 -17.98 -0.11
CA GLY A 87 8.26 -18.10 0.86
C GLY A 87 9.58 -17.50 0.35
N ASN A 88 9.96 -17.82 -0.88
CA ASN A 88 11.19 -17.29 -1.50
C ASN A 88 11.11 -15.78 -1.70
N LEU A 89 9.96 -15.28 -2.15
CA LEU A 89 9.71 -13.85 -2.33
C LEU A 89 9.82 -13.11 -0.99
N LEU A 90 9.22 -13.64 0.08
CA LEU A 90 9.28 -13.03 1.42
C LEU A 90 10.70 -13.03 1.97
N LEU A 91 11.46 -14.12 1.83
CA LEU A 91 12.86 -14.19 2.23
C LEU A 91 13.69 -13.14 1.50
N TRP A 92 13.57 -13.05 0.17
CA TRP A 92 14.28 -12.06 -0.63
C TRP A 92 13.93 -10.62 -0.21
N LYS A 93 12.65 -10.33 -0.02
CA LYS A 93 12.19 -9.02 0.48
C LYS A 93 12.73 -8.71 1.87
N MET A 94 12.80 -9.68 2.77
CA MET A 94 13.37 -9.50 4.11
C MET A 94 14.86 -9.15 4.04
N VAL A 95 15.63 -9.88 3.23
CA VAL A 95 17.07 -9.61 3.02
C VAL A 95 17.29 -8.22 2.45
N LEU A 96 16.43 -7.75 1.54
CA LEU A 96 16.48 -6.37 1.04
C LEU A 96 16.05 -5.33 2.07
N ALA A 97 15.05 -5.65 2.90
CA ALA A 97 14.52 -4.73 3.90
C ALA A 97 15.54 -4.40 4.99
N MET A 98 16.38 -5.36 5.40
CA MET A 98 17.39 -5.16 6.47
C MET A 98 18.34 -3.98 6.23
N PRO A 99 19.08 -3.87 5.12
CA PRO A 99 19.94 -2.71 4.89
C PRO A 99 19.14 -1.42 4.66
N GLN A 100 17.95 -1.52 4.07
CA GLN A 100 17.08 -0.36 3.86
C GLN A 100 16.56 0.20 5.19
N ASP A 101 16.26 -0.65 6.16
CA ASP A 101 15.86 -0.25 7.50
C ASP A 101 16.96 0.59 8.17
N VAL A 102 18.22 0.17 8.09
CA VAL A 102 19.36 0.93 8.62
C VAL A 102 19.45 2.32 7.97
N ILE A 103 19.31 2.40 6.65
CA ILE A 103 19.39 3.67 5.90
C ILE A 103 18.23 4.59 6.27
N HIS A 104 16.99 4.09 6.21
CA HIS A 104 15.80 4.88 6.50
C HIS A 104 15.73 5.29 7.98
N SER A 105 16.10 4.41 8.91
CA SER A 105 16.15 4.71 10.33
C SER A 105 17.15 5.83 10.62
N ARG A 106 18.35 5.77 10.05
CA ARG A 106 19.34 6.86 10.19
C ARG A 106 18.85 8.17 9.61
N GLY A 107 18.27 8.13 8.40
CA GLY A 107 17.72 9.31 7.76
C GLY A 107 16.59 9.93 8.58
N PHE A 108 15.69 9.10 9.10
CA PHE A 108 14.60 9.53 9.98
C PHE A 108 15.12 10.19 11.24
N HIS A 109 16.04 9.54 11.98
CA HIS A 109 16.61 10.13 13.20
C HIS A 109 17.33 11.45 12.93
N ALA A 110 18.18 11.52 11.91
CA ALA A 110 18.89 12.75 11.58
C ALA A 110 17.93 13.90 11.22
N PHE A 111 16.87 13.60 10.46
CA PHE A 111 15.84 14.58 10.12
C PHE A 111 15.06 15.03 11.35
N THR A 112 14.64 14.10 12.21
CA THR A 112 13.92 14.40 13.45
C THR A 112 14.75 15.26 14.40
N GLU A 113 16.04 14.95 14.58
CA GLU A 113 16.92 15.76 15.43
C GLU A 113 17.12 17.16 14.86
N GLY A 114 17.27 17.31 13.53
CA GLY A 114 17.32 18.63 12.90
C GLY A 114 16.04 19.44 13.10
N LEU A 115 14.86 18.79 13.13
CA LEU A 115 13.60 19.46 13.45
C LEU A 115 13.51 19.89 14.92
N ARG A 116 14.11 19.16 15.87
CA ARG A 116 14.11 19.57 17.29
C ARG A 116 14.79 20.91 17.51
N GLU A 117 15.80 21.25 16.72
CA GLU A 117 16.56 22.51 16.90
C GLU A 117 15.75 23.76 16.51
N GLY A 118 14.72 23.64 15.67
CA GLY A 118 13.98 24.80 15.13
C GLY A 118 12.46 24.70 15.11
N HIS A 119 11.90 23.51 15.34
CA HIS A 119 10.46 23.20 15.17
C HIS A 119 9.98 22.19 16.22
N GLU A 120 10.48 22.28 17.46
CA GLU A 120 10.17 21.32 18.52
C GLU A 120 8.66 21.27 18.83
N GLU A 121 7.99 22.42 18.86
CA GLU A 121 6.55 22.49 19.14
C GLU A 121 5.72 21.79 18.06
N GLU A 122 6.03 22.05 16.78
CA GLU A 122 5.36 21.40 15.65
C GLU A 122 5.66 19.91 15.59
N LEU A 123 6.89 19.50 15.89
CA LEU A 123 7.28 18.09 15.96
C LEU A 123 6.47 17.35 17.03
N VAL A 124 6.39 17.89 18.25
CA VAL A 124 5.62 17.29 19.35
C VAL A 124 4.13 17.22 19.00
N LYS A 125 3.59 18.29 18.37
CA LYS A 125 2.19 18.29 17.91
C LYS A 125 1.96 17.19 16.89
N TRP A 126 2.81 17.08 15.87
CA TRP A 126 2.63 16.11 14.78
C TRP A 126 2.82 14.67 15.27
N GLU A 127 3.80 14.40 16.14
CA GLU A 127 3.96 13.08 16.76
C GLU A 127 2.71 12.65 17.54
N ARG A 128 2.06 13.57 18.25
CA ARG A 128 0.80 13.31 18.95
C ARG A 128 -0.31 12.96 17.97
N MET A 129 -0.43 13.69 16.86
CA MET A 129 -1.44 13.43 15.83
C MET A 129 -1.23 12.05 15.18
N VAL A 130 0.00 11.68 14.84
CA VAL A 130 0.31 10.37 14.27
C VAL A 130 0.02 9.24 15.24
N ARG A 131 0.36 9.39 16.52
CA ARG A 131 0.04 8.37 17.53
C ARG A 131 -1.47 8.20 17.71
N ALA A 132 -2.22 9.29 17.72
CA ALA A 132 -3.69 9.23 17.76
C ALA A 132 -4.23 8.52 16.52
N TRP A 133 -3.76 8.90 15.32
CA TRP A 133 -4.12 8.25 14.06
C TRP A 133 -3.83 6.74 14.04
N GLU A 134 -2.65 6.32 14.50
CA GLU A 134 -2.27 4.90 14.51
C GLU A 134 -3.02 4.04 15.54
N THR A 135 -3.67 4.67 16.51
CA THR A 135 -4.47 3.98 17.54
C THR A 135 -5.96 4.02 17.27
N ASP A 136 -6.42 4.96 16.45
CA ASP A 136 -7.79 4.99 15.95
C ASP A 136 -7.94 4.07 14.74
N ASP A 137 -8.59 2.96 15.00
CA ASP A 137 -8.82 1.91 14.04
C ASP A 137 -9.97 2.20 13.08
N GLU A 138 -10.90 3.08 13.48
CA GLU A 138 -12.08 3.45 12.71
C GLU A 138 -11.84 4.72 11.89
N HIS A 139 -10.76 5.46 12.20
CA HIS A 139 -10.46 6.78 11.63
C HIS A 139 -11.72 7.64 11.69
N GLU A 140 -12.30 7.73 12.90
CA GLU A 140 -13.51 8.50 13.17
C GLU A 140 -13.31 9.93 12.66
N LYS A 141 -14.38 10.51 12.11
CA LYS A 141 -14.36 11.81 11.41
C LYS A 141 -13.84 12.99 12.25
N ASP A 142 -13.66 12.79 13.54
CA ASP A 142 -13.32 13.82 14.51
C ASP A 142 -11.82 13.88 14.85
N LEU A 143 -10.99 12.92 14.40
CA LEU A 143 -9.54 13.01 14.54
C LEU A 143 -8.91 13.76 13.36
N GLU A 144 -8.06 14.73 13.70
CA GLU A 144 -7.27 15.48 12.73
C GLU A 144 -6.33 14.53 11.97
N ASN A 145 -6.46 14.46 10.65
CA ASN A 145 -5.64 13.60 9.80
C ASN A 145 -4.24 14.23 9.61
N PRO A 146 -3.16 13.64 10.18
CA PRO A 146 -1.81 14.20 10.08
C PRO A 146 -1.22 14.18 8.67
N TYR A 147 -1.91 13.53 7.72
CA TYR A 147 -1.50 13.36 6.34
C TYR A 147 -2.41 14.09 5.34
N GLU A 148 -3.43 14.81 5.82
CA GLU A 148 -4.23 15.64 4.95
C GLU A 148 -3.45 16.91 4.61
N TYR A 149 -3.23 17.14 3.32
CA TYR A 149 -2.68 18.41 2.85
C TYR A 149 -3.74 19.48 3.02
N VAL A 150 -3.48 20.41 3.95
CA VAL A 150 -4.20 21.68 3.98
C VAL A 150 -3.71 22.46 2.78
N ASP A 151 -4.58 22.70 1.79
CA ASP A 151 -4.27 23.66 0.73
C ASP A 151 -4.08 25.01 1.43
N VAL A 152 -2.83 25.46 1.60
CA VAL A 152 -2.56 26.85 1.95
C VAL A 152 -2.99 27.65 0.74
N GLU A 153 -4.17 28.27 0.82
CA GLU A 153 -4.64 29.26 -0.16
C GLU A 153 -3.52 30.29 -0.37
N GLY A 154 -2.83 30.20 -1.51
CA GLY A 154 -1.71 31.09 -1.85
C GLY A 154 -0.44 30.42 -2.38
N ALA A 155 -0.26 29.10 -2.23
CA ALA A 155 0.87 28.39 -2.85
C ALA A 155 0.55 28.00 -4.32
N ALA A 156 0.20 28.99 -5.14
CA ALA A 156 0.08 28.83 -6.57
C ALA A 156 1.46 28.99 -7.23
N ASN A 157 1.88 27.96 -7.96
CA ASN A 157 2.92 27.95 -8.98
C ASN A 157 4.37 28.20 -8.53
N ILE A 158 5.13 27.11 -8.43
CA ILE A 158 6.53 27.06 -8.90
C ILE A 158 6.71 25.79 -9.73
#